data_AF-A0A350NXT2-F1
#
_entry.id   AF-A0A350NXT2-F1
#
_cell.length_a   1.000
_cell.length_b   1.000
_cell.length_c   1.000
_cell.angle_alpha   90.00
_cell.angle_beta   90.00
_cell.angle_gamma   90.00
#
_symmetry.space_group_name_H-M   'P 1'
#
loop_
_entity.id
_entity.type
_entity.pdbx_description
1 polymer ?
#
loop_
_entity_poly.entity_id
_entity_poly.type
_entity_poly.pdbx_seq_one_letter_code
_entity_poly.pdbx_strand_id
1 'polypeptide(L)'
;MELPMNTLKSQNRLKFSLKPSSAVQKYSSSLFYGVVCLVLMGLCVPSVAAQDDLFLVFGSVKMDDTNKRLLGVKVVVFQDGNVFDELLTDAKGDYDFELPLRHDYTFSFELDGHSNKRIEVDASGIPESTIGNRNMDLDMTMFPLPPGFDESIFENPYGRGEYVAAKNTVVFDNNYTVRMRNKVQAEFSRLERMEGELEKMRDDFDAFLKKGDQSMGKQEWQQAVDFYDSALALFPDEANAQAKRAAAQVKLDEFLASGQSEAAFVELLDAGETALESDRLDEAIEAFEAAAVMRPDAPEPAKGLRDVEARREAMEEDGAYNEVLAEADNYFDREQYERAIKSYDEASELKPAERYPQDRKEEAQIRIDDLASESASIIERTVAYEALIDDANDLYRDDDYAAALVKYEEASRLLPAERLPQQRAAQCRERIAEIESEDAERLRREQERADREASSASLRELQIQYDAINDDADILFRNDDYAAAIVKYGEALAVLPDERYPVQRMNEAQRRIDEALAKSEARSSSKGKGRDKADKQDEDDRASQKAAADARDARDAQRAEEAEQEASADRQAREAQKSETAAATDEAALLDAEFDQLITSGDAAYDAADWD
;
A
#
# COMPACT_ATOMS: atom_id res chain seq x y z
N MET A 1 -28.15 -37.40 -20.77
CA MET A 1 -27.04 -38.20 -20.25
C MET A 1 -27.15 -38.11 -18.73
N GLU A 2 -27.75 -39.08 -18.06
CA GLU A 2 -27.28 -40.47 -17.82
C GLU A 2 -26.58 -40.58 -16.45
N LEU A 3 -27.09 -41.51 -15.65
CA LEU A 3 -26.54 -41.97 -14.38
C LEU A 3 -25.32 -42.88 -14.64
N PRO A 4 -24.57 -43.24 -13.58
CA PRO A 4 -24.77 -44.58 -13.03
C PRO A 4 -24.91 -44.56 -11.49
N MET A 5 -25.90 -45.24 -10.90
CA MET A 5 -25.95 -46.70 -10.69
C MET A 5 -24.77 -47.27 -9.90
N ASN A 6 -24.98 -47.57 -8.61
CA ASN A 6 -24.51 -48.84 -8.08
C ASN A 6 -25.46 -49.38 -6.98
N THR A 7 -25.57 -50.71 -6.93
CA THR A 7 -26.66 -51.44 -6.23
C THR A 7 -26.15 -52.28 -5.07
N LEU A 8 -26.96 -52.50 -4.02
CA LEU A 8 -26.97 -53.80 -3.28
C LEU A 8 -28.22 -54.04 -2.41
N LYS A 9 -29.04 -55.01 -2.84
CA LYS A 9 -29.82 -56.04 -2.10
C LYS A 9 -30.19 -55.75 -0.62
N SER A 10 -31.46 -55.58 -0.23
CA SER A 10 -32.65 -56.48 -0.25
C SER A 10 -32.89 -57.30 1.03
N GLN A 11 -34.05 -57.09 1.67
CA GLN A 11 -35.01 -58.09 2.22
C GLN A 11 -36.35 -57.32 2.41
N ASN A 12 -37.52 -57.69 1.81
CA ASN A 12 -38.44 -58.79 2.17
C ASN A 12 -38.68 -58.90 3.70
N ARG A 13 -39.87 -58.97 4.32
CA ARG A 13 -41.31 -58.98 3.96
C ARG A 13 -42.08 -58.54 5.25
N LEU A 14 -43.37 -58.18 5.29
CA LEU A 14 -44.48 -58.11 4.33
C LEU A 14 -45.49 -57.03 4.83
N LYS A 15 -46.43 -56.56 4.00
CA LYS A 15 -47.66 -55.88 4.43
C LYS A 15 -48.85 -56.83 4.26
N PHE A 16 -49.82 -56.83 5.16
CA PHE A 16 -51.21 -57.10 4.79
C PHE A 16 -52.20 -56.26 5.59
N SER A 17 -53.07 -55.59 4.85
CA SER A 17 -54.26 -54.87 5.33
C SER A 17 -55.45 -55.82 5.35
N LEU A 18 -56.47 -55.56 6.18
CA LEU A 18 -57.87 -55.46 5.74
C LEU A 18 -58.81 -54.96 6.85
N LYS A 19 -59.86 -54.23 6.44
CA LYS A 19 -60.94 -53.68 7.28
C LYS A 19 -62.19 -54.61 7.26
N PRO A 20 -63.23 -54.36 8.09
CA PRO A 20 -64.20 -55.39 8.52
C PRO A 20 -65.57 -55.35 7.81
N SER A 21 -66.38 -56.40 8.05
CA SER A 21 -67.85 -56.49 7.89
C SER A 21 -68.29 -57.83 8.53
N SER A 22 -69.17 -57.99 9.52
CA SER A 22 -70.56 -57.56 9.82
C SER A 22 -71.61 -58.69 9.63
N ALA A 23 -72.59 -58.72 10.55
CA ALA A 23 -73.96 -59.26 10.46
C ALA A 23 -74.27 -60.78 10.46
N VAL A 24 -74.99 -61.20 11.52
CA VAL A 24 -76.33 -61.86 11.53
C VAL A 24 -76.53 -63.19 10.75
N GLN A 25 -77.01 -64.27 11.42
CA GLN A 25 -78.42 -64.75 11.34
C GLN A 25 -78.75 -65.91 12.32
N LYS A 26 -80.06 -66.08 12.60
CA LYS A 26 -80.72 -67.03 13.53
C LYS A 26 -80.71 -68.49 13.06
N TYR A 27 -80.99 -69.44 13.95
CA TYR A 27 -82.06 -70.46 13.76
C TYR A 27 -82.54 -71.06 15.10
N SER A 28 -83.69 -71.75 15.08
CA SER A 28 -84.58 -72.02 16.23
C SER A 28 -84.99 -73.50 16.38
N SER A 29 -85.36 -73.93 17.62
CA SER A 29 -86.40 -74.97 17.93
C SER A 29 -86.16 -76.43 17.43
N SER A 30 -86.68 -77.54 18.03
CA SER A 30 -87.42 -77.83 19.28
C SER A 30 -87.65 -79.36 19.46
N LEU A 31 -87.85 -79.83 20.72
CA LEU A 31 -88.65 -80.99 21.21
C LEU A 31 -88.46 -82.43 20.65
N PHE A 32 -88.46 -83.47 21.51
CA PHE A 32 -89.66 -84.25 21.92
C PHE A 32 -89.41 -85.26 23.09
N TYR A 33 -90.45 -86.01 23.51
CA TYR A 33 -90.73 -86.65 24.81
C TYR A 33 -90.25 -88.10 25.12
N GLY A 34 -90.17 -88.42 26.43
CA GLY A 34 -90.90 -89.58 27.04
C GLY A 34 -90.06 -90.77 27.59
N VAL A 35 -90.52 -91.69 28.48
CA VAL A 35 -91.68 -91.88 29.40
C VAL A 35 -91.29 -92.98 30.45
N VAL A 36 -92.03 -93.18 31.57
CA VAL A 36 -92.38 -94.49 32.25
C VAL A 36 -92.08 -94.65 33.77
N CYS A 37 -93.17 -94.70 34.57
CA CYS A 37 -93.52 -95.53 35.77
C CYS A 37 -92.61 -95.67 37.04
N LEU A 38 -93.08 -96.16 38.21
CA LEU A 38 -94.37 -96.22 38.98
C LEU A 38 -94.11 -97.17 40.20
N VAL A 39 -94.53 -96.87 41.45
CA VAL A 39 -95.03 -97.83 42.49
C VAL A 39 -95.39 -97.12 43.80
N LEU A 40 -96.40 -97.63 44.53
CA LEU A 40 -96.92 -97.09 45.80
C LEU A 40 -96.20 -97.68 47.04
N MET A 41 -96.16 -96.91 48.14
CA MET A 41 -96.82 -97.29 49.41
C MET A 41 -96.85 -96.11 50.39
N GLY A 42 -97.88 -96.03 51.24
CA GLY A 42 -98.08 -94.94 52.18
C GLY A 42 -97.59 -95.26 53.59
N LEU A 43 -97.22 -94.21 54.33
CA LEU A 43 -97.04 -94.23 55.79
C LEU A 43 -97.44 -92.86 56.32
N CYS A 44 -98.56 -92.81 57.04
CA CYS A 44 -98.98 -91.61 57.76
C CYS A 44 -98.20 -91.54 59.08
N VAL A 45 -97.34 -90.53 59.22
CA VAL A 45 -96.62 -90.22 60.46
C VAL A 45 -97.19 -88.90 60.98
N PRO A 46 -97.56 -88.80 62.27
CA PRO A 46 -98.21 -87.61 62.79
C PRO A 46 -97.27 -86.41 62.76
N SER A 47 -97.73 -85.30 62.18
CA SER A 47 -97.06 -84.01 62.20
C SER A 47 -97.04 -83.45 63.63
N VAL A 48 -95.90 -83.57 64.30
CA VAL A 48 -95.55 -82.64 65.38
C VAL A 48 -95.24 -81.31 64.70
N ALA A 49 -96.07 -80.30 64.94
CA ALA A 49 -95.73 -78.94 64.55
C ALA A 49 -94.61 -78.45 65.48
N ALA A 50 -93.35 -78.55 65.01
CA ALA A 50 -92.33 -77.64 65.47
C ALA A 50 -92.72 -76.24 64.97
N GLN A 51 -92.75 -75.26 65.88
CA GLN A 51 -92.79 -73.87 65.48
C GLN A 51 -91.33 -73.50 65.21
N ASP A 52 -90.92 -73.52 63.94
CA ASP A 52 -89.55 -73.22 63.57
C ASP A 52 -89.27 -71.74 63.84
N ASP A 53 -88.27 -71.47 64.67
CA ASP A 53 -87.87 -70.11 65.01
C ASP A 53 -87.00 -69.53 63.86
N LEU A 54 -87.47 -68.44 63.25
CA LEU A 54 -86.91 -67.89 62.00
C LEU A 54 -86.24 -66.52 62.19
N PHE A 55 -85.24 -66.24 61.37
CA PHE A 55 -84.69 -64.91 61.13
C PHE A 55 -85.44 -64.27 59.94
N LEU A 56 -86.38 -63.39 60.24
CA LEU A 56 -87.16 -62.64 59.26
C LEU A 56 -86.38 -61.39 58.84
N VAL A 57 -85.91 -61.37 57.60
CA VAL A 57 -85.20 -60.22 57.04
C VAL A 57 -86.07 -59.58 55.97
N PHE A 58 -86.38 -58.30 56.13
CA PHE A 58 -87.21 -57.55 55.19
C PHE A 58 -86.69 -56.14 55.02
N GLY A 59 -87.07 -55.49 53.93
CA GLY A 59 -86.71 -54.10 53.69
C GLY A 59 -87.20 -53.64 52.33
N SER A 60 -86.68 -52.50 51.90
CA SER A 60 -87.03 -51.93 50.60
C SER A 60 -85.83 -51.31 49.90
N VAL A 61 -85.76 -51.47 48.58
CA VAL A 61 -84.71 -50.90 47.74
C VAL A 61 -85.21 -49.66 47.01
N LYS A 62 -84.44 -48.58 47.06
CA LYS A 62 -84.78 -47.28 46.46
C LYS A 62 -83.57 -46.57 45.86
N MET A 63 -83.82 -45.58 45.02
CA MET A 63 -82.82 -44.65 44.52
C MET A 63 -82.32 -43.75 45.66
N ASP A 64 -81.01 -43.55 45.74
CA ASP A 64 -80.33 -42.77 46.79
C ASP A 64 -80.69 -41.26 46.70
N ASP A 65 -80.79 -40.73 45.48
CA ASP A 65 -81.05 -39.31 45.18
C ASP A 65 -82.53 -38.92 45.30
N THR A 66 -83.42 -39.75 44.74
CA THR A 66 -84.83 -39.44 44.50
C THR A 66 -85.76 -40.18 45.46
N ASN A 67 -85.24 -41.11 46.28
CA ASN A 67 -86.01 -42.05 47.10
C ASN A 67 -87.04 -42.90 46.31
N LYS A 68 -86.97 -42.90 44.97
CA LYS A 68 -87.86 -43.67 44.09
C LYS A 68 -87.64 -45.16 44.34
N ARG A 69 -88.72 -45.89 44.60
CA ARG A 69 -88.69 -47.34 44.78
C ARG A 69 -88.18 -48.05 43.52
N LEU A 70 -87.34 -49.07 43.72
CA LEU A 70 -86.70 -49.83 42.64
C LEU A 70 -87.33 -51.21 42.51
N LEU A 71 -88.13 -51.39 41.45
CA LEU A 71 -88.69 -52.65 41.00
C LEU A 71 -87.62 -53.48 40.28
N GLY A 72 -87.58 -54.79 40.52
CA GLY A 72 -86.74 -55.71 39.75
C GLY A 72 -85.25 -55.69 40.11
N VAL A 73 -84.89 -55.17 41.28
CA VAL A 73 -83.54 -55.37 41.86
C VAL A 73 -83.47 -56.84 42.27
N LYS A 74 -82.41 -57.54 41.85
CA LYS A 74 -82.18 -58.90 42.28
C LYS A 74 -81.59 -58.88 43.69
N VAL A 75 -82.28 -59.53 44.62
CA VAL A 75 -81.78 -59.72 45.99
C VAL A 75 -81.43 -61.20 46.15
N VAL A 76 -80.15 -61.49 46.31
CA VAL A 76 -79.62 -62.86 46.46
C VAL A 76 -79.12 -63.03 47.88
N VAL A 77 -79.64 -64.04 48.58
CA VAL A 77 -79.19 -64.42 49.93
C VAL A 77 -78.25 -65.59 49.84
N PHE A 78 -77.06 -65.43 50.41
CA PHE A 78 -76.12 -66.51 50.64
C PHE A 78 -76.19 -66.91 52.12
N GLN A 79 -76.30 -68.20 52.41
CA GLN A 79 -76.16 -68.81 53.74
C GLN A 79 -74.84 -69.56 53.80
N ASP A 80 -74.00 -69.26 54.78
CA ASP A 80 -72.67 -69.86 55.00
C ASP A 80 -71.82 -69.88 53.70
N GLY A 81 -71.94 -68.82 52.90
CA GLY A 81 -71.23 -68.62 51.62
C GLY A 81 -71.87 -69.26 50.38
N ASN A 82 -72.97 -70.02 50.51
CA ASN A 82 -73.68 -70.65 49.38
C ASN A 82 -75.00 -69.94 49.11
N VAL A 83 -75.45 -69.82 47.85
CA VAL A 83 -76.77 -69.26 47.54
C VAL A 83 -77.86 -70.10 48.23
N PHE A 84 -78.68 -69.45 49.04
CA PHE A 84 -79.81 -70.03 49.76
C PHE A 84 -81.12 -69.75 49.02
N ASP A 85 -81.37 -68.48 48.70
CA ASP A 85 -82.60 -68.03 48.04
C ASP A 85 -82.33 -66.75 47.22
N GLU A 86 -83.19 -66.45 46.24
CA GLU A 86 -83.15 -65.22 45.46
C GLU A 86 -84.54 -64.74 45.02
N LEU A 87 -84.74 -63.43 45.04
CA LEU A 87 -85.98 -62.80 44.57
C LEU A 87 -85.70 -61.54 43.74
N LEU A 88 -86.78 -60.99 43.19
CA LEU A 88 -86.81 -59.64 42.63
C LEU A 88 -87.68 -58.75 43.53
N THR A 89 -87.23 -57.54 43.83
CA THR A 89 -88.04 -56.54 44.55
C THR A 89 -89.35 -56.22 43.81
N ASP A 90 -90.41 -55.94 44.56
CA ASP A 90 -91.74 -55.69 44.01
C ASP A 90 -91.92 -54.25 43.45
N ALA A 91 -93.16 -53.87 43.07
CA ALA A 91 -93.46 -52.53 42.55
C ALA A 91 -93.31 -51.39 43.59
N LYS A 92 -93.24 -51.72 44.89
CA LYS A 92 -92.89 -50.80 45.98
C LYS A 92 -91.40 -50.90 46.35
N GLY A 93 -90.63 -51.72 45.65
CA GLY A 93 -89.23 -52.01 45.97
C GLY A 93 -89.06 -52.89 47.21
N ASP A 94 -90.15 -53.44 47.75
CA ASP A 94 -90.13 -54.19 49.00
C ASP A 94 -89.64 -55.63 48.74
N TYR A 95 -89.03 -56.24 49.76
CA TYR A 95 -88.60 -57.64 49.77
C TYR A 95 -88.60 -58.23 51.19
N ASP A 96 -88.71 -59.55 51.29
CA ASP A 96 -88.68 -60.32 52.53
C ASP A 96 -88.11 -61.73 52.34
N PHE A 97 -87.46 -62.26 53.38
CA PHE A 97 -86.92 -63.61 53.46
C PHE A 97 -87.18 -64.24 54.83
N GLU A 98 -87.57 -65.50 54.83
CA GLU A 98 -87.70 -66.35 56.01
C GLU A 98 -86.48 -67.27 56.14
N LEU A 99 -85.51 -66.89 56.97
CA LEU A 99 -84.20 -67.56 57.03
C LEU A 99 -84.05 -68.39 58.33
N PRO A 100 -83.32 -69.52 58.33
CA PRO A 100 -82.95 -70.22 59.57
C PRO A 100 -82.15 -69.34 60.54
N LEU A 101 -82.39 -69.44 61.85
CA LEU A 101 -81.50 -68.81 62.86
C LEU A 101 -80.13 -69.50 62.89
N ARG A 102 -79.10 -68.79 63.36
CA ARG A 102 -77.73 -69.32 63.67
C ARG A 102 -76.86 -69.63 62.45
N HIS A 103 -76.87 -68.75 61.44
CA HIS A 103 -76.03 -68.85 60.24
C HIS A 103 -75.43 -67.50 59.85
N ASP A 104 -74.41 -67.53 59.00
CA ASP A 104 -73.84 -66.33 58.39
C ASP A 104 -74.56 -66.04 57.07
N TYR A 105 -75.13 -64.84 56.96
CA TYR A 105 -75.87 -64.41 55.78
C TYR A 105 -75.13 -63.34 54.98
N THR A 106 -75.23 -63.37 53.65
CA THR A 106 -74.84 -62.25 52.79
C THR A 106 -75.97 -61.90 51.84
N PHE A 107 -76.38 -60.63 51.82
CA PHE A 107 -77.43 -60.10 50.95
C PHE A 107 -76.77 -59.32 49.80
N SER A 108 -76.86 -59.81 48.57
CA SER A 108 -76.38 -59.13 47.36
C SER A 108 -77.55 -58.44 46.67
N PHE A 109 -77.44 -57.12 46.43
CA PHE A 109 -78.42 -56.28 45.74
C PHE A 109 -77.86 -55.89 44.37
N GLU A 110 -78.50 -56.37 43.31
CA GLU A 110 -77.94 -56.35 41.96
C GLU A 110 -78.92 -55.73 40.94
N LEU A 111 -78.46 -54.68 40.23
CA LEU A 111 -79.16 -53.99 39.15
C LEU A 111 -78.13 -53.43 38.15
N ASP A 112 -78.31 -53.69 36.85
CA ASP A 112 -77.35 -53.30 35.81
C ASP A 112 -77.13 -51.77 35.75
N GLY A 113 -75.86 -51.35 35.61
CA GLY A 113 -75.46 -49.94 35.60
C GLY A 113 -75.67 -49.16 36.92
N HIS A 114 -75.95 -49.85 38.03
CA HIS A 114 -76.17 -49.23 39.35
C HIS A 114 -75.17 -49.70 40.40
N SER A 115 -75.06 -48.96 41.51
CA SER A 115 -74.20 -49.30 42.63
C SER A 115 -74.70 -50.52 43.42
N ASN A 116 -74.38 -51.70 42.90
CA ASN A 116 -74.60 -53.00 43.53
C ASN A 116 -73.98 -53.04 44.94
N LYS A 117 -74.60 -53.77 45.87
CA LYS A 117 -74.14 -53.79 47.28
C LYS A 117 -74.25 -55.19 47.86
N ARG A 118 -73.27 -55.56 48.68
CA ARG A 118 -73.31 -56.78 49.50
C ARG A 118 -73.34 -56.42 50.98
N ILE A 119 -74.23 -57.03 51.74
CA ILE A 119 -74.33 -56.84 53.19
C ILE A 119 -74.11 -58.18 53.86
N GLU A 120 -73.03 -58.30 54.63
CA GLU A 120 -72.75 -59.49 55.45
C GLU A 120 -73.42 -59.33 56.82
N VAL A 121 -74.02 -60.40 57.33
CA VAL A 121 -74.72 -60.45 58.62
C VAL A 121 -74.41 -61.77 59.30
N ASP A 122 -73.54 -61.74 60.30
CA ASP A 122 -73.33 -62.86 61.22
C ASP A 122 -74.55 -62.95 62.15
N ALA A 123 -75.40 -63.94 61.90
CA ALA A 123 -76.50 -64.33 62.78
C ALA A 123 -76.19 -65.65 63.52
N SER A 124 -74.95 -66.16 63.43
CA SER A 124 -74.49 -67.37 64.11
C SER A 124 -74.56 -67.25 65.64
N GLY A 125 -74.31 -66.04 66.17
CA GLY A 125 -74.33 -65.70 67.59
C GLY A 125 -75.70 -65.72 68.29
N ILE A 126 -76.77 -66.14 67.63
CA ILE A 126 -78.12 -66.25 68.23
C ILE A 126 -78.15 -67.41 69.24
N PRO A 127 -78.43 -67.17 70.54
CA PRO A 127 -78.40 -68.24 71.55
C PRO A 127 -79.40 -69.36 71.28
N GLU A 128 -79.04 -70.61 71.56
CA GLU A 128 -79.96 -71.77 71.41
C GLU A 128 -81.20 -71.69 72.31
N SER A 129 -81.16 -70.89 73.38
CA SER A 129 -82.30 -70.62 74.25
C SER A 129 -83.23 -69.51 73.73
N THR A 130 -83.01 -69.01 72.51
CA THR A 130 -83.86 -68.01 71.87
C THR A 130 -85.13 -68.68 71.35
N ILE A 131 -86.30 -68.15 71.73
CA ILE A 131 -87.61 -68.61 71.26
C ILE A 131 -88.28 -67.46 70.51
N GLY A 132 -88.98 -67.80 69.42
CA GLY A 132 -89.68 -66.91 68.52
C GLY A 132 -88.76 -66.20 67.52
N ASN A 133 -89.36 -65.74 66.43
CA ASN A 133 -88.62 -65.13 65.32
C ASN A 133 -87.77 -63.92 65.75
N ARG A 134 -86.66 -63.69 65.05
CA ARG A 134 -85.85 -62.47 65.13
C ARG A 134 -86.04 -61.68 63.84
N ASN A 135 -86.28 -60.37 63.95
CA ASN A 135 -86.57 -59.53 62.79
C ASN A 135 -85.38 -58.60 62.52
N MET A 136 -85.03 -58.40 61.26
CA MET A 136 -84.08 -57.39 60.81
C MET A 136 -84.66 -56.58 59.65
N ASP A 137 -84.70 -55.26 59.84
CA ASP A 137 -84.94 -54.28 58.77
C ASP A 137 -83.62 -54.05 58.03
N LEU A 138 -83.64 -54.21 56.71
CA LEU A 138 -82.50 -54.02 55.81
C LEU A 138 -82.91 -53.18 54.57
N ASP A 139 -83.45 -51.99 54.80
CA ASP A 139 -83.59 -50.96 53.76
C ASP A 139 -82.26 -50.68 53.02
N MET A 140 -82.34 -50.50 51.69
CA MET A 140 -81.17 -50.31 50.82
C MET A 140 -81.34 -49.16 49.82
N THR A 141 -80.24 -48.48 49.50
CA THR A 141 -80.20 -47.47 48.44
C THR A 141 -79.24 -47.84 47.31
N MET A 142 -79.57 -47.43 46.07
CA MET A 142 -78.73 -47.59 44.88
C MET A 142 -78.71 -46.29 44.07
N PHE A 143 -77.68 -46.09 43.27
CA PHE A 143 -77.53 -44.93 42.37
C PHE A 143 -76.95 -45.38 41.02
N PRO A 144 -77.21 -44.67 39.90
CA PRO A 144 -76.69 -45.02 38.59
C PRO A 144 -75.22 -44.61 38.48
N LEU A 145 -74.39 -45.48 37.92
CA LEU A 145 -72.94 -45.28 37.83
C LEU A 145 -72.61 -44.27 36.71
N PRO A 146 -71.91 -43.15 37.00
CA PRO A 146 -71.51 -42.22 35.95
C PRO A 146 -70.38 -42.81 35.09
N PRO A 147 -70.22 -42.35 33.83
CA PRO A 147 -69.16 -42.84 32.95
C PRO A 147 -67.76 -42.71 33.58
N GLY A 148 -67.02 -43.82 33.62
CA GLY A 148 -65.65 -43.86 34.18
C GLY A 148 -65.56 -44.07 35.69
N PHE A 149 -66.68 -44.27 36.40
CA PHE A 149 -66.70 -44.64 37.81
C PHE A 149 -66.05 -46.01 38.05
N ASP A 150 -65.20 -46.11 39.06
CA ASP A 150 -64.61 -47.38 39.51
C ASP A 150 -65.63 -48.27 40.24
N GLU A 151 -66.25 -49.18 39.50
CA GLU A 151 -67.23 -50.13 40.02
C GLU A 151 -66.63 -51.12 41.03
N SER A 152 -65.31 -51.34 41.04
CA SER A 152 -64.65 -52.33 41.91
C SER A 152 -64.79 -52.01 43.41
N ILE A 153 -65.14 -50.76 43.74
CA ILE A 153 -65.52 -50.33 45.09
C ILE A 153 -66.64 -51.20 45.67
N PHE A 154 -67.54 -51.73 44.82
CA PHE A 154 -68.71 -52.54 45.19
C PHE A 154 -68.47 -54.06 45.22
N GLU A 155 -67.30 -54.55 44.83
CA GLU A 155 -66.94 -55.96 44.99
C GLU A 155 -66.81 -56.36 46.47
N ASN A 156 -66.41 -55.40 47.30
CA ASN A 156 -66.34 -55.55 48.75
C ASN A 156 -67.73 -55.38 49.37
N PRO A 157 -68.02 -56.03 50.51
CA PRO A 157 -69.19 -55.73 51.31
C PRO A 157 -69.33 -54.22 51.55
N TYR A 158 -70.56 -53.72 51.54
CA TYR A 158 -70.89 -52.32 51.80
C TYR A 158 -71.27 -52.09 53.26
N GLY A 159 -71.78 -53.13 53.93
CA GLY A 159 -72.12 -53.15 55.35
C GLY A 159 -71.85 -54.52 55.96
N ARG A 160 -71.59 -54.54 57.27
CA ARG A 160 -71.34 -55.74 58.08
C ARG A 160 -72.15 -55.66 59.36
N GLY A 161 -72.97 -56.65 59.65
CA GLY A 161 -73.76 -56.80 60.87
C GLY A 161 -73.35 -58.03 61.66
N GLU A 162 -73.46 -57.96 62.99
CA GLU A 162 -73.26 -59.09 63.90
C GLU A 162 -74.42 -59.13 64.91
N TYR A 163 -74.97 -60.31 65.18
CA TYR A 163 -76.02 -60.48 66.18
C TYR A 163 -75.46 -60.33 67.60
N VAL A 164 -75.87 -59.26 68.29
CA VAL A 164 -75.44 -58.99 69.67
C VAL A 164 -76.51 -59.47 70.64
N ALA A 165 -76.28 -60.64 71.25
CA ALA A 165 -77.20 -61.27 72.20
C ALA A 165 -77.66 -60.33 73.34
N ALA A 166 -76.77 -59.48 73.86
CA ALA A 166 -77.10 -58.50 74.90
C ALA A 166 -78.09 -57.39 74.46
N LYS A 167 -78.28 -57.21 73.15
CA LYS A 167 -79.26 -56.28 72.55
C LYS A 167 -80.40 -56.99 71.82
N ASN A 168 -80.35 -58.32 71.70
CA ASN A 168 -81.31 -59.16 70.98
C ASN A 168 -81.59 -58.66 69.54
N THR A 169 -80.56 -58.18 68.84
CA THR A 169 -80.64 -57.64 67.48
C THR A 169 -79.28 -57.66 66.78
N VAL A 170 -79.29 -57.54 65.45
CA VAL A 170 -78.10 -57.30 64.64
C VAL A 170 -77.61 -55.86 64.84
N VAL A 171 -76.30 -55.70 65.05
CA VAL A 171 -75.64 -54.40 65.15
C VAL A 171 -74.66 -54.27 64.00
N PHE A 172 -74.83 -53.21 63.19
CA PHE A 172 -73.94 -52.94 62.06
C PHE A 172 -72.65 -52.21 62.49
N ASP A 173 -71.51 -52.58 61.90
CA ASP A 173 -70.27 -51.79 61.98
C ASP A 173 -70.42 -50.52 61.14
N ASN A 174 -70.99 -49.49 61.77
CA ASN A 174 -71.12 -48.16 61.20
C ASN A 174 -69.78 -47.57 60.73
N ASN A 175 -68.64 -47.94 61.35
CA ASN A 175 -67.33 -47.45 60.90
C ASN A 175 -66.94 -48.11 59.56
N TYR A 176 -67.25 -49.39 59.37
CA TYR A 176 -67.07 -50.08 58.10
C TYR A 176 -67.94 -49.44 57.00
N THR A 177 -69.23 -49.26 57.26
CA THR A 177 -70.16 -48.63 56.30
C THR A 177 -69.75 -47.19 55.95
N VAL A 178 -69.23 -46.42 56.92
CA VAL A 178 -68.67 -45.08 56.68
C VAL A 178 -67.40 -45.14 55.82
N ARG A 179 -66.49 -46.10 56.05
CA ARG A 179 -65.30 -46.27 55.19
C ARG A 179 -65.69 -46.57 53.74
N MET A 180 -66.69 -47.42 53.51
CA MET A 180 -67.17 -47.73 52.15
C MET A 180 -67.86 -46.54 51.48
N ARG A 181 -68.69 -45.80 52.23
CA ARG A 181 -69.27 -44.53 51.76
C ARG A 181 -68.20 -43.50 51.38
N ASN A 182 -67.14 -43.38 52.17
CA ASN A 182 -66.04 -42.46 51.89
C ASN A 182 -65.25 -42.84 50.64
N LYS A 183 -65.10 -44.14 50.31
CA LYS A 183 -64.52 -44.57 49.02
C LYS A 183 -65.37 -44.11 47.84
N VAL A 184 -66.69 -44.35 47.90
CA VAL A 184 -67.65 -43.91 46.88
C VAL A 184 -67.59 -42.38 46.69
N GLN A 185 -67.61 -41.61 47.78
CA GLN A 185 -67.51 -40.15 47.73
C GLN A 185 -66.17 -39.68 47.13
N ALA A 186 -65.06 -40.33 47.49
CA ALA A 186 -63.74 -40.00 46.97
C ALA A 186 -63.62 -40.26 45.46
N GLU A 187 -64.32 -41.27 44.95
CA GLU A 187 -64.38 -41.59 43.52
C GLU A 187 -65.24 -40.57 42.74
N PHE A 188 -66.39 -40.16 43.27
CA PHE A 188 -67.14 -39.01 42.70
C PHE A 188 -66.26 -37.75 42.65
N SER A 189 -65.55 -37.43 43.73
CA SER A 189 -64.58 -36.32 43.76
C SER A 189 -63.28 -36.59 42.98
N ARG A 190 -63.08 -37.78 42.41
CA ARG A 190 -62.04 -38.04 41.39
C ARG A 190 -62.57 -37.63 40.02
N LEU A 191 -63.76 -38.08 39.66
CA LEU A 191 -64.40 -37.76 38.38
C LEU A 191 -64.61 -36.25 38.21
N GLU A 192 -65.16 -35.58 39.22
CA GLU A 192 -65.36 -34.13 39.22
C GLU A 192 -64.06 -33.34 39.00
N ARG A 193 -62.94 -33.81 39.58
CA ARG A 193 -61.61 -33.20 39.34
C ARG A 193 -61.09 -33.48 37.94
N MET A 194 -61.25 -34.69 37.41
CA MET A 194 -60.84 -35.03 36.04
C MET A 194 -61.64 -34.24 35.00
N GLU A 195 -62.93 -34.02 35.25
CA GLU A 195 -63.80 -33.20 34.39
C GLU A 195 -63.36 -31.73 34.42
N GLY A 196 -63.12 -31.15 35.61
CA GLY A 196 -62.59 -29.79 35.74
C GLY A 196 -61.15 -29.60 35.20
N GLU A 197 -60.30 -30.62 35.27
CA GLU A 197 -58.97 -30.62 34.63
C GLU A 197 -59.11 -30.62 33.09
N LEU A 198 -60.04 -31.40 32.54
CA LEU A 198 -60.32 -31.45 31.10
C LEU A 198 -60.95 -30.14 30.58
N GLU A 199 -61.89 -29.55 31.33
CA GLU A 199 -62.48 -28.24 31.04
C GLU A 199 -61.39 -27.16 31.02
N LYS A 200 -60.53 -27.13 32.04
CA LYS A 200 -59.40 -26.19 32.08
C LYS A 200 -58.43 -26.39 30.92
N MET A 201 -58.10 -27.64 30.55
CA MET A 201 -57.28 -27.89 29.36
C MET A 201 -57.92 -27.32 28.08
N ARG A 202 -59.26 -27.38 27.95
CA ARG A 202 -59.99 -26.80 26.82
C ARG A 202 -59.95 -25.27 26.83
N ASP A 203 -60.12 -24.63 27.98
CA ASP A 203 -59.96 -23.17 28.13
C ASP A 203 -58.54 -22.71 27.76
N ASP A 204 -57.51 -23.41 28.26
CA ASP A 204 -56.11 -23.10 27.96
C ASP A 204 -55.81 -23.29 26.44
N PHE A 205 -56.37 -24.34 25.81
CA PHE A 205 -56.28 -24.59 24.36
C PHE A 205 -56.90 -23.46 23.53
N ASP A 206 -58.13 -23.04 23.84
CA ASP A 206 -58.80 -21.95 23.13
C ASP A 206 -58.10 -20.61 23.34
N ALA A 207 -57.53 -20.38 24.54
CA ALA A 207 -56.69 -19.22 24.82
C ALA A 207 -55.40 -19.22 23.99
N PHE A 208 -54.75 -20.38 23.77
CA PHE A 208 -53.59 -20.50 22.90
C PHE A 208 -53.95 -20.28 21.43
N LEU A 209 -55.04 -20.88 20.92
CA LEU A 209 -55.55 -20.63 19.56
C LEU A 209 -55.78 -19.14 19.31
N LYS A 210 -56.43 -18.44 20.26
CA LYS A 210 -56.71 -17.01 20.16
C LYS A 210 -55.44 -16.14 20.15
N LYS A 211 -54.40 -16.52 20.92
CA LYS A 211 -53.10 -15.84 20.89
C LYS A 211 -52.40 -16.05 19.56
N GLY A 212 -52.41 -17.28 19.03
CA GLY A 212 -51.88 -17.59 17.69
C GLY A 212 -52.58 -16.77 16.59
N ASP A 213 -53.92 -16.68 16.63
CA ASP A 213 -54.71 -15.85 15.69
C ASP A 213 -54.33 -14.36 15.78
N GLN A 214 -54.07 -13.85 16.99
CA GLN A 214 -53.65 -12.46 17.21
C GLN A 214 -52.24 -12.20 16.67
N SER A 215 -51.28 -13.10 16.90
CA SER A 215 -49.93 -12.97 16.34
C SER A 215 -49.93 -13.12 14.82
N MET A 216 -50.77 -13.99 14.22
CA MET A 216 -51.01 -14.01 12.77
C MET A 216 -51.50 -12.67 12.25
N GLY A 217 -52.51 -12.07 12.91
CA GLY A 217 -53.08 -10.78 12.50
C GLY A 217 -52.08 -9.60 12.57
N LYS A 218 -51.05 -9.71 13.39
CA LYS A 218 -49.96 -8.74 13.52
C LYS A 218 -48.72 -9.05 12.68
N GLN A 219 -48.71 -10.16 11.94
CA GLN A 219 -47.53 -10.65 11.19
C GLN A 219 -46.36 -11.12 12.10
N GLU A 220 -46.64 -11.45 13.37
CA GLU A 220 -45.69 -12.04 14.32
C GLU A 220 -45.56 -13.56 14.08
N TRP A 221 -45.13 -13.97 12.88
CA TRP A 221 -45.29 -15.35 12.36
C TRP A 221 -44.71 -16.45 13.26
N GLN A 222 -43.52 -16.24 13.85
CA GLN A 222 -42.92 -17.19 14.79
C GLN A 222 -43.77 -17.36 16.06
N GLN A 223 -44.21 -16.26 16.68
CA GLN A 223 -45.07 -16.33 17.88
C GLN A 223 -46.41 -17.01 17.58
N ALA A 224 -46.94 -16.83 16.37
CA ALA A 224 -48.14 -17.55 15.94
C ALA A 224 -47.90 -19.07 15.89
N VAL A 225 -46.79 -19.53 15.30
CA VAL A 225 -46.40 -20.96 15.31
C VAL A 225 -46.26 -21.46 16.75
N ASP A 226 -45.54 -20.73 17.62
CA ASP A 226 -45.30 -21.13 19.01
C ASP A 226 -46.61 -21.28 19.82
N PHE A 227 -47.57 -20.38 19.64
CA PHE A 227 -48.88 -20.46 20.29
C PHE A 227 -49.75 -21.59 19.73
N TYR A 228 -49.72 -21.87 18.43
CA TYR A 228 -50.45 -23.01 17.87
C TYR A 228 -49.82 -24.36 18.26
N ASP A 229 -48.48 -24.45 18.32
CA ASP A 229 -47.78 -25.63 18.85
C ASP A 229 -48.09 -25.83 20.35
N SER A 230 -48.24 -24.74 21.13
CA SER A 230 -48.71 -24.80 22.52
C SER A 230 -50.16 -25.32 22.66
N ALA A 231 -51.05 -24.95 21.74
CA ALA A 231 -52.41 -25.51 21.68
C ALA A 231 -52.36 -27.01 21.33
N LEU A 232 -51.61 -27.38 20.29
CA LEU A 232 -51.47 -28.78 19.86
C LEU A 232 -50.80 -29.67 20.91
N ALA A 233 -49.99 -29.12 21.82
CA ALA A 233 -49.46 -29.87 22.96
C ALA A 233 -50.55 -30.31 23.96
N LEU A 234 -51.68 -29.59 24.04
CA LEU A 234 -52.83 -29.96 24.88
C LEU A 234 -53.78 -30.94 24.16
N PHE A 235 -54.05 -30.70 22.87
CA PHE A 235 -54.90 -31.55 22.04
C PHE A 235 -54.29 -31.75 20.63
N PRO A 236 -53.45 -32.79 20.43
CA PRO A 236 -52.68 -32.98 19.20
C PRO A 236 -53.53 -33.22 17.94
N ASP A 237 -54.71 -33.83 18.09
CA ASP A 237 -55.57 -34.26 16.97
C ASP A 237 -56.53 -33.15 16.46
N GLU A 238 -56.42 -31.93 16.97
CA GLU A 238 -57.31 -30.81 16.60
C GLU A 238 -56.97 -30.24 15.23
N ALA A 239 -57.65 -30.73 14.19
CA ALA A 239 -57.40 -30.39 12.79
C ALA A 239 -57.41 -28.87 12.48
N ASN A 240 -58.19 -28.08 13.20
CA ASN A 240 -58.21 -26.61 13.06
C ASN A 240 -56.86 -26.00 13.52
N ALA A 241 -56.36 -26.41 14.68
CA ALA A 241 -55.08 -25.98 15.21
C ALA A 241 -53.92 -26.39 14.29
N GLN A 242 -53.94 -27.63 13.77
CA GLN A 242 -52.96 -28.13 12.80
C GLN A 242 -52.93 -27.28 11.52
N ALA A 243 -54.10 -26.95 10.95
CA ALA A 243 -54.20 -26.14 9.74
C ALA A 243 -53.71 -24.70 9.96
N LYS A 244 -54.05 -24.08 11.10
CA LYS A 244 -53.56 -22.74 11.49
C LYS A 244 -52.05 -22.72 11.68
N ARG A 245 -51.49 -23.73 12.35
CA ARG A 245 -50.05 -23.92 12.54
C ARG A 245 -49.30 -24.04 11.22
N ALA A 246 -49.84 -24.83 10.28
CA ALA A 246 -49.26 -24.97 8.93
C ALA A 246 -49.30 -23.64 8.14
N ALA A 247 -50.41 -22.90 8.21
CA ALA A 247 -50.51 -21.59 7.56
C ALA A 247 -49.55 -20.54 8.16
N ALA A 248 -49.34 -20.57 9.48
CA ALA A 248 -48.35 -19.73 10.16
C ALA A 248 -46.91 -20.05 9.74
N GLN A 249 -46.57 -21.35 9.62
CA GLN A 249 -45.25 -21.79 9.16
C GLN A 249 -44.97 -21.28 7.74
N VAL A 250 -45.91 -21.43 6.79
CA VAL A 250 -45.74 -20.92 5.42
C VAL A 250 -45.47 -19.41 5.41
N LYS A 251 -46.16 -18.63 6.25
CA LYS A 251 -45.92 -17.18 6.34
C LYS A 251 -44.58 -16.81 6.98
N LEU A 252 -44.12 -17.59 7.96
CA LEU A 252 -42.79 -17.47 8.52
C LEU A 252 -41.71 -17.76 7.47
N ASP A 253 -41.86 -18.85 6.72
CA ASP A 253 -40.90 -19.28 5.69
C ASP A 253 -40.83 -18.25 4.54
N GLU A 254 -41.97 -17.74 4.07
CA GLU A 254 -42.05 -16.64 3.10
C GLU A 254 -41.34 -15.36 3.60
N PHE A 255 -41.56 -14.98 4.86
CA PHE A 255 -40.95 -13.80 5.46
C PHE A 255 -39.43 -13.93 5.60
N LEU A 256 -38.95 -15.09 6.03
CA LEU A 256 -37.51 -15.38 6.15
C LEU A 256 -36.83 -15.41 4.78
N ALA A 257 -37.46 -16.01 3.77
CA ALA A 257 -36.94 -16.03 2.40
C ALA A 257 -36.88 -14.61 1.80
N SER A 258 -37.91 -13.79 2.03
CA SER A 258 -37.92 -12.38 1.60
C SER A 258 -36.82 -11.56 2.29
N GLY A 259 -36.63 -11.73 3.60
CA GLY A 259 -35.57 -11.05 4.35
C GLY A 259 -34.16 -11.48 3.93
N GLN A 260 -33.95 -12.76 3.62
CA GLN A 260 -32.69 -13.26 3.06
C GLN A 260 -32.42 -12.71 1.65
N SER A 261 -33.45 -12.61 0.81
CA SER A 261 -33.33 -12.00 -0.52
C SER A 261 -33.01 -10.50 -0.44
N GLU A 262 -33.54 -9.78 0.54
CA GLU A 262 -33.21 -8.35 0.73
C GLU A 262 -31.76 -8.19 1.20
N ALA A 263 -31.33 -8.98 2.18
CA ALA A 263 -29.95 -8.94 2.67
C ALA A 263 -28.93 -9.30 1.58
N ALA A 264 -29.19 -10.35 0.80
CA ALA A 264 -28.32 -10.75 -0.31
C ALA A 264 -28.30 -9.71 -1.44
N PHE A 265 -29.42 -9.01 -1.71
CA PHE A 265 -29.44 -7.90 -2.67
C PHE A 265 -28.57 -6.73 -2.19
N VAL A 266 -28.62 -6.38 -0.91
CA VAL A 266 -27.78 -5.31 -0.32
C VAL A 266 -26.31 -5.71 -0.34
N GLU A 267 -25.94 -6.94 0.05
CA GLU A 267 -24.55 -7.43 -0.02
C GLU A 267 -23.98 -7.38 -1.45
N LEU A 268 -24.81 -7.63 -2.48
CA LEU A 268 -24.38 -7.52 -3.88
C LEU A 268 -24.19 -6.06 -4.33
N LEU A 269 -24.99 -5.12 -3.84
CA LEU A 269 -24.75 -3.69 -4.07
C LEU A 269 -23.46 -3.23 -3.38
N ASP A 270 -23.29 -3.52 -2.08
CA ASP A 270 -22.11 -3.16 -1.31
C ASP A 270 -20.83 -3.76 -1.93
N ALA A 271 -20.89 -5.01 -2.43
CA ALA A 271 -19.79 -5.65 -3.14
C ALA A 271 -19.47 -4.97 -4.47
N GLY A 272 -20.49 -4.61 -5.26
CA GLY A 272 -20.33 -3.88 -6.53
C GLY A 272 -19.73 -2.50 -6.34
N GLU A 273 -20.21 -1.74 -5.34
CA GLU A 273 -19.65 -0.44 -4.97
C GLU A 273 -18.20 -0.56 -4.49
N THR A 274 -17.91 -1.51 -3.59
CA THR A 274 -16.53 -1.78 -3.11
C THR A 274 -15.57 -2.18 -4.24
N ALA A 275 -16.04 -2.99 -5.20
CA ALA A 275 -15.24 -3.40 -6.35
C ALA A 275 -14.97 -2.21 -7.29
N LEU A 276 -15.98 -1.37 -7.56
CA LEU A 276 -15.84 -0.15 -8.35
C LEU A 276 -14.89 0.87 -7.71
N GLU A 277 -15.00 1.12 -6.39
CA GLU A 277 -14.06 1.96 -5.65
C GLU A 277 -12.62 1.42 -5.66
N SER A 278 -12.44 0.12 -5.93
CA SER A 278 -11.14 -0.55 -6.04
C SER A 278 -10.65 -0.70 -7.49
N ASP A 279 -11.30 -0.08 -8.48
CA ASP A 279 -11.06 -0.26 -9.93
C ASP A 279 -11.14 -1.72 -10.43
N ARG A 280 -11.79 -2.61 -9.68
CA ARG A 280 -12.04 -4.02 -10.06
C ARG A 280 -13.34 -4.11 -10.88
N LEU A 281 -13.29 -3.54 -12.08
CA LEU A 281 -14.49 -3.30 -12.90
C LEU A 281 -15.25 -4.58 -13.27
N ASP A 282 -14.56 -5.68 -13.56
CA ASP A 282 -15.20 -6.97 -13.86
C ASP A 282 -15.97 -7.52 -12.65
N GLU A 283 -15.37 -7.47 -11.44
CA GLU A 283 -16.02 -7.89 -10.20
C GLU A 283 -17.22 -6.99 -9.86
N ALA A 284 -17.13 -5.68 -10.16
CA ALA A 284 -18.24 -4.74 -10.00
C ALA A 284 -19.40 -5.05 -10.97
N ILE A 285 -19.10 -5.41 -12.22
CA ILE A 285 -20.12 -5.85 -13.20
C ILE A 285 -20.80 -7.12 -12.72
N GLU A 286 -20.05 -8.15 -12.33
CA GLU A 286 -20.63 -9.42 -11.83
C GLU A 286 -21.57 -9.18 -10.63
N ALA A 287 -21.17 -8.34 -9.68
CA ALA A 287 -21.97 -8.02 -8.50
C ALA A 287 -23.24 -7.22 -8.84
N PHE A 288 -23.15 -6.18 -9.66
CA PHE A 288 -24.32 -5.39 -10.07
C PHE A 288 -25.25 -6.18 -11.02
N GLU A 289 -24.74 -7.03 -11.91
CA GLU A 289 -25.59 -7.91 -12.73
C GLU A 289 -26.33 -8.93 -11.85
N ALA A 290 -25.67 -9.53 -10.85
CA ALA A 290 -26.32 -10.42 -9.90
C ALA A 290 -27.40 -9.70 -9.08
N ALA A 291 -27.16 -8.46 -8.63
CA ALA A 291 -28.16 -7.64 -7.96
C ALA A 291 -29.35 -7.31 -8.89
N ALA A 292 -29.09 -6.99 -10.15
CA ALA A 292 -30.12 -6.72 -11.16
C ALA A 292 -30.98 -7.97 -11.46
N VAL A 293 -30.40 -9.16 -11.47
CA VAL A 293 -31.18 -10.41 -11.60
C VAL A 293 -32.07 -10.65 -10.38
N MET A 294 -31.61 -10.28 -9.17
CA MET A 294 -32.37 -10.47 -7.93
C MET A 294 -33.52 -9.46 -7.79
N ARG A 295 -33.32 -8.18 -8.16
CA ARG A 295 -34.40 -7.18 -8.24
C ARG A 295 -34.31 -6.38 -9.56
N PRO A 296 -34.95 -6.85 -10.65
CA PRO A 296 -34.88 -6.20 -11.96
C PRO A 296 -35.49 -4.78 -12.02
N ASP A 297 -36.42 -4.46 -11.12
CA ASP A 297 -37.05 -3.15 -11.02
C ASP A 297 -36.26 -2.15 -10.15
N ALA A 298 -35.16 -2.58 -9.52
CA ALA A 298 -34.34 -1.74 -8.66
C ALA A 298 -33.42 -0.82 -9.50
N PRO A 299 -33.39 0.50 -9.26
CA PRO A 299 -32.57 1.42 -10.04
C PRO A 299 -31.08 1.38 -9.68
N GLU A 300 -30.71 0.89 -8.50
CA GLU A 300 -29.34 0.96 -7.96
C GLU A 300 -28.34 0.13 -8.78
N PRO A 301 -28.59 -1.16 -9.14
CA PRO A 301 -27.67 -1.93 -9.96
C PRO A 301 -27.49 -1.33 -11.37
N ALA A 302 -28.57 -0.81 -11.95
CA ALA A 302 -28.55 -0.17 -13.26
C ALA A 302 -27.84 1.19 -13.25
N LYS A 303 -27.72 1.85 -12.10
CA LYS A 303 -26.82 2.99 -11.88
C LYS A 303 -25.37 2.49 -11.74
N GLY A 304 -25.12 1.50 -10.89
CA GLY A 304 -23.78 0.92 -10.67
C GLY A 304 -23.09 0.51 -11.97
N LEU A 305 -23.80 -0.20 -12.87
CA LEU A 305 -23.26 -0.58 -14.19
C LEU A 305 -22.90 0.62 -15.08
N ARG A 306 -23.60 1.76 -14.98
CA ARG A 306 -23.24 2.99 -15.71
C ARG A 306 -22.04 3.70 -15.09
N ASP A 307 -21.93 3.65 -13.77
CA ASP A 307 -20.79 4.22 -13.06
C ASP A 307 -19.51 3.40 -13.34
N VAL A 308 -19.62 2.07 -13.48
CA VAL A 308 -18.54 1.20 -13.98
C VAL A 308 -18.17 1.53 -15.43
N GLU A 309 -19.14 1.73 -16.31
CA GLU A 309 -18.89 2.12 -17.71
C GLU A 309 -18.11 3.44 -17.78
N ALA A 310 -18.57 4.48 -17.09
CA ALA A 310 -17.91 5.78 -17.02
C ALA A 310 -16.51 5.69 -16.39
N ARG A 311 -16.31 4.79 -15.41
CA ARG A 311 -14.98 4.54 -14.84
C ARG A 311 -14.04 3.86 -15.83
N ARG A 312 -14.55 2.92 -16.64
CA ARG A 312 -13.77 2.28 -17.71
C ARG A 312 -13.34 3.29 -18.78
N GLU A 313 -14.26 4.10 -19.27
CA GLU A 313 -13.97 5.17 -20.23
C GLU A 313 -12.88 6.12 -19.70
N ALA A 314 -12.98 6.54 -18.43
CA ALA A 314 -11.97 7.39 -17.78
C ALA A 314 -10.60 6.70 -17.64
N MET A 315 -10.55 5.39 -17.35
CA MET A 315 -9.30 4.63 -17.29
C MET A 315 -8.65 4.43 -18.67
N GLU A 316 -9.45 4.27 -19.72
CA GLU A 316 -8.97 4.22 -21.11
C GLU A 316 -8.41 5.59 -21.55
N GLU A 317 -9.08 6.69 -21.20
CA GLU A 317 -8.62 8.07 -21.43
C GLU A 317 -7.33 8.39 -20.65
N ASP A 318 -7.25 7.98 -19.37
CA ASP A 318 -6.03 8.05 -18.55
C ASP A 318 -4.87 7.28 -19.21
N GLY A 319 -5.13 6.07 -19.71
CA GLY A 319 -4.14 5.23 -20.39
C GLY A 319 -3.61 5.87 -21.67
N ALA A 320 -4.52 6.31 -22.55
CA ALA A 320 -4.18 6.97 -23.80
C ALA A 320 -3.40 8.28 -23.57
N TYR A 321 -3.83 9.10 -22.59
CA TYR A 321 -3.12 10.32 -22.21
C TYR A 321 -1.67 10.03 -21.77
N ASN A 322 -1.46 9.03 -20.93
CA ASN A 322 -0.13 8.66 -20.45
C ASN A 322 0.77 8.09 -21.56
N GLU A 323 0.22 7.33 -22.52
CA GLU A 323 0.98 6.81 -23.67
C GLU A 323 1.45 7.94 -24.59
N VAL A 324 0.54 8.86 -24.97
CA VAL A 324 0.88 10.03 -25.80
C VAL A 324 1.86 10.95 -25.08
N LEU A 325 1.72 11.12 -23.76
CA LEU A 325 2.65 11.93 -22.96
C LEU A 325 4.06 11.33 -22.95
N ALA A 326 4.18 10.01 -22.72
CA ALA A 326 5.47 9.32 -22.75
C ALA A 326 6.13 9.37 -24.14
N GLU A 327 5.34 9.34 -25.23
CA GLU A 327 5.87 9.57 -26.59
C GLU A 327 6.35 11.03 -26.78
N ALA A 328 5.58 12.01 -26.28
CA ALA A 328 5.93 13.43 -26.35
C ALA A 328 7.23 13.75 -25.59
N ASP A 329 7.36 13.25 -24.36
CA ASP A 329 8.58 13.36 -23.55
C ASP A 329 9.76 12.69 -24.26
N ASN A 330 9.54 11.52 -24.88
CA ASN A 330 10.60 10.85 -25.65
C ASN A 330 11.05 11.63 -26.89
N TYR A 331 10.17 12.36 -27.57
CA TYR A 331 10.58 13.28 -28.63
C TYR A 331 11.32 14.50 -28.06
N PHE A 332 10.90 15.03 -26.92
CA PHE A 332 11.56 16.17 -26.28
C PHE A 332 13.00 15.84 -25.88
N ASP A 333 13.21 14.71 -25.19
CA ASP A 333 14.52 14.25 -24.72
C ASP A 333 15.46 13.88 -25.87
N ARG A 334 14.92 13.65 -27.07
CA ARG A 334 15.65 13.43 -28.32
C ARG A 334 15.81 14.70 -29.15
N GLU A 335 15.55 15.88 -28.57
CA GLU A 335 15.62 17.21 -29.19
C GLU A 335 14.73 17.36 -30.44
N GLN A 336 13.74 16.48 -30.62
CA GLN A 336 12.78 16.51 -31.73
C GLN A 336 11.58 17.40 -31.37
N TYR A 337 11.86 18.65 -30.99
CA TYR A 337 10.89 19.56 -30.38
C TYR A 337 9.61 19.77 -31.20
N GLU A 338 9.68 19.86 -32.53
CA GLU A 338 8.49 19.95 -33.39
C GLU A 338 7.56 18.74 -33.26
N ARG A 339 8.13 17.53 -33.07
CA ARG A 339 7.36 16.29 -32.85
C ARG A 339 6.83 16.22 -31.43
N ALA A 340 7.65 16.62 -30.45
CA ALA A 340 7.23 16.73 -29.05
C ALA A 340 6.03 17.65 -28.90
N ILE A 341 6.05 18.83 -29.54
CA ILE A 341 4.93 19.78 -29.53
C ILE A 341 3.66 19.14 -30.07
N LYS A 342 3.74 18.44 -31.21
CA LYS A 342 2.58 17.75 -31.80
C LYS A 342 2.00 16.66 -30.88
N SER A 343 2.85 15.85 -30.24
CA SER A 343 2.37 14.84 -29.28
C SER A 343 1.84 15.46 -27.98
N TYR A 344 2.44 16.55 -27.48
CA TYR A 344 1.86 17.30 -26.36
C TYR A 344 0.55 18.01 -26.70
N ASP A 345 0.32 18.40 -27.96
CA ASP A 345 -0.99 18.87 -28.44
C ASP A 345 -2.02 17.74 -28.39
N GLU A 346 -1.68 16.53 -28.87
CA GLU A 346 -2.54 15.35 -28.77
C GLU A 346 -2.86 14.99 -27.30
N ALA A 347 -1.87 15.05 -26.39
CA ALA A 347 -2.11 14.91 -24.95
C ALA A 347 -3.00 16.03 -24.37
N SER A 348 -2.90 17.26 -24.91
CA SER A 348 -3.76 18.40 -24.51
C SER A 348 -5.19 18.26 -25.03
N GLU A 349 -5.41 17.57 -26.15
CA GLU A 349 -6.76 17.27 -26.65
C GLU A 349 -7.45 16.22 -25.77
N LEU A 350 -6.70 15.21 -25.31
CA LEU A 350 -7.19 14.20 -24.36
C LEU A 350 -7.49 14.80 -22.98
N LYS A 351 -6.59 15.62 -22.43
CA LYS A 351 -6.81 16.30 -21.13
C LYS A 351 -6.54 17.80 -21.17
N PRO A 352 -7.50 18.62 -21.63
CA PRO A 352 -7.32 20.08 -21.76
C PRO A 352 -7.07 20.83 -20.45
N ALA A 353 -7.38 20.22 -19.30
CA ALA A 353 -7.15 20.79 -17.97
C ALA A 353 -5.72 20.56 -17.44
N GLU A 354 -4.97 19.62 -18.03
CA GLU A 354 -3.62 19.31 -17.58
C GLU A 354 -2.62 20.37 -18.05
N ARG A 355 -1.77 20.82 -17.12
CA ARG A 355 -0.79 21.87 -17.38
C ARG A 355 0.51 21.35 -17.99
N TYR A 356 0.92 20.14 -17.63
CA TYR A 356 2.23 19.61 -17.99
C TYR A 356 2.49 19.61 -19.51
N PRO A 357 1.56 19.17 -20.39
CA PRO A 357 1.76 19.28 -21.83
C PRO A 357 1.85 20.73 -22.33
N GLN A 358 1.16 21.67 -21.68
CA GLN A 358 1.18 23.09 -22.06
C GLN A 358 2.52 23.74 -21.73
N ASP A 359 2.98 23.55 -20.49
CA ASP A 359 4.26 24.08 -20.00
C ASP A 359 5.44 23.49 -20.80
N ARG A 360 5.38 22.20 -21.19
CA ARG A 360 6.41 21.53 -22.00
C ARG A 360 6.41 21.96 -23.47
N LYS A 361 5.27 22.34 -24.05
CA LYS A 361 5.22 22.97 -25.39
C LYS A 361 5.88 24.34 -25.42
N GLU A 362 5.67 25.14 -24.38
CA GLU A 362 6.35 26.43 -24.25
C GLU A 362 7.88 26.23 -24.12
N GLU A 363 8.32 25.27 -23.29
CA GLU A 363 9.75 24.91 -23.22
C GLU A 363 10.30 24.45 -24.59
N ALA A 364 9.59 23.55 -25.28
CA ALA A 364 10.02 23.04 -26.59
C ALA A 364 10.13 24.16 -27.65
N GLN A 365 9.22 25.14 -27.64
CA GLN A 365 9.30 26.30 -28.53
C GLN A 365 10.52 27.17 -28.21
N ILE A 366 10.81 27.41 -26.92
CA ILE A 366 12.01 28.15 -26.50
C ILE A 366 13.28 27.45 -27.00
N ARG A 367 13.35 26.11 -26.93
CA ARG A 367 14.49 25.33 -27.47
C ARG A 367 14.65 25.47 -28.98
N ILE A 368 13.54 25.48 -29.74
CA ILE A 368 13.56 25.73 -31.19
C ILE A 368 14.10 27.12 -31.50
N ASP A 369 13.66 28.14 -30.75
CA ASP A 369 14.07 29.52 -30.94
C ASP A 369 15.56 29.73 -30.57
N ASP A 370 16.03 29.08 -29.49
CA ASP A 370 17.44 29.06 -29.08
C ASP A 370 18.34 28.39 -30.15
N LEU A 371 17.95 27.21 -30.66
CA LEU A 371 18.65 26.51 -31.74
C LEU A 371 18.70 27.34 -33.03
N ALA A 372 17.59 28.01 -33.38
CA ALA A 372 17.53 28.92 -34.51
C ALA A 372 18.48 30.11 -34.32
N SER A 373 18.53 30.69 -33.12
CA SER A 373 19.42 31.79 -32.75
C SER A 373 20.90 31.39 -32.81
N GLU A 374 21.27 30.23 -32.25
CA GLU A 374 22.63 29.70 -32.29
C GLU A 374 23.07 29.44 -33.74
N SER A 375 22.24 28.77 -34.54
CA SER A 375 22.55 28.52 -35.95
C SER A 375 22.71 29.80 -36.76
N ALA A 376 21.88 30.82 -36.52
CA ALA A 376 22.02 32.14 -37.12
C ALA A 376 23.33 32.83 -36.72
N SER A 377 23.72 32.76 -35.44
CA SER A 377 24.99 33.33 -34.94
C SER A 377 26.21 32.63 -35.55
N ILE A 378 26.17 31.31 -35.74
CA ILE A 378 27.23 30.55 -36.42
C ILE A 378 27.35 30.99 -37.88
N ILE A 379 26.22 31.13 -38.58
CA ILE A 379 26.19 31.61 -39.98
C ILE A 379 26.74 33.04 -40.07
N GLU A 380 26.29 33.96 -39.22
CA GLU A 380 26.76 35.35 -39.18
C GLU A 380 28.28 35.43 -38.95
N ARG A 381 28.80 34.70 -37.95
CA ARG A 381 30.24 34.62 -37.67
C ARG A 381 31.03 34.02 -38.83
N THR A 382 30.47 33.05 -39.55
CA THR A 382 31.11 32.42 -40.71
C THR A 382 31.19 33.38 -41.89
N VAL A 383 30.10 34.07 -42.23
CA VAL A 383 30.06 35.06 -43.31
C VAL A 383 30.99 36.25 -43.00
N ALA A 384 30.99 36.74 -41.76
CA ALA A 384 31.89 37.81 -41.35
C ALA A 384 33.37 37.37 -41.34
N TYR A 385 33.65 36.11 -40.98
CA TYR A 385 34.98 35.51 -41.08
C TYR A 385 35.46 35.43 -42.54
N GLU A 386 34.64 34.92 -43.45
CA GLU A 386 34.98 34.81 -44.87
C GLU A 386 35.31 36.18 -45.48
N ALA A 387 34.47 37.19 -45.21
CA ALA A 387 34.72 38.56 -45.68
C ALA A 387 36.03 39.16 -45.14
N LEU A 388 36.34 38.96 -43.85
CA LEU A 388 37.60 39.41 -43.26
C LEU A 388 38.83 38.69 -43.84
N ILE A 389 38.68 37.42 -44.24
CA ILE A 389 39.75 36.65 -44.87
C ILE A 389 39.99 37.11 -46.30
N ASP A 390 38.96 37.42 -47.07
CA ASP A 390 39.11 37.99 -48.42
C ASP A 390 39.76 39.39 -48.35
N ASP A 391 39.25 40.30 -47.50
CA ASP A 391 39.87 41.61 -47.23
C ASP A 391 41.35 41.48 -46.85
N ALA A 392 41.68 40.55 -45.94
CA ALA A 392 43.05 40.34 -45.48
C ALA A 392 43.96 39.73 -46.56
N ASN A 393 43.43 38.87 -47.45
CA ASN A 393 44.18 38.32 -48.57
C ASN A 393 44.49 39.39 -49.62
N ASP A 394 43.56 40.30 -49.90
CA ASP A 394 43.77 41.38 -50.87
C ASP A 394 44.74 42.44 -50.32
N LEU A 395 44.60 42.86 -49.06
CA LEU A 395 45.59 43.74 -48.41
C LEU A 395 47.00 43.11 -48.38
N TYR A 396 47.10 41.79 -48.18
CA TYR A 396 48.38 41.07 -48.23
C TYR A 396 48.99 41.02 -49.65
N ARG A 397 48.15 40.99 -50.70
CA ARG A 397 48.61 41.04 -52.10
C ARG A 397 49.08 42.43 -52.51
N ASP A 398 48.52 43.47 -51.90
CA ASP A 398 48.88 44.87 -52.11
C ASP A 398 50.08 45.33 -51.23
N ASP A 399 50.79 44.37 -50.60
CA ASP A 399 51.91 44.59 -49.66
C ASP A 399 51.57 45.42 -48.41
N ASP A 400 50.28 45.69 -48.11
CA ASP A 400 49.84 46.31 -46.84
C ASP A 400 49.71 45.25 -45.73
N TYR A 401 50.87 44.71 -45.34
CA TYR A 401 50.98 43.69 -44.31
C TYR A 401 50.45 44.16 -42.93
N ALA A 402 50.47 45.46 -42.67
CA ALA A 402 49.97 46.04 -41.41
C ALA A 402 48.44 46.03 -41.35
N ALA A 403 47.75 46.45 -42.41
CA ALA A 403 46.29 46.37 -42.48
C ALA A 403 45.82 44.90 -42.59
N ALA A 404 46.52 44.07 -43.37
CA ALA A 404 46.23 42.64 -43.47
C ALA A 404 46.32 41.92 -42.11
N LEU A 405 47.33 42.24 -41.30
CA LEU A 405 47.49 41.69 -39.95
C LEU A 405 46.25 41.94 -39.07
N VAL A 406 45.74 43.16 -39.05
CA VAL A 406 44.54 43.52 -38.27
C VAL A 406 43.34 42.67 -38.71
N LYS A 407 43.14 42.50 -40.02
CA LYS A 407 42.02 41.72 -40.57
C LYS A 407 42.12 40.22 -40.24
N TYR A 408 43.32 39.64 -40.32
CA TYR A 408 43.55 38.25 -39.88
C TYR A 408 43.36 38.07 -38.36
N GLU A 409 43.70 39.06 -37.54
CA GLU A 409 43.45 39.02 -36.09
C GLU A 409 41.95 39.18 -35.75
N GLU A 410 41.21 40.01 -36.49
CA GLU A 410 39.75 40.11 -36.39
C GLU A 410 39.09 38.77 -36.75
N ALA A 411 39.48 38.15 -37.87
CA ALA A 411 38.99 36.83 -38.28
C ALA A 411 39.32 35.74 -37.23
N SER A 412 40.52 35.78 -36.64
CA SER A 412 40.94 34.86 -35.56
C SER A 412 40.05 34.96 -34.31
N ARG A 413 39.43 36.12 -34.05
CA ARG A 413 38.51 36.31 -32.92
C ARG A 413 37.11 35.78 -33.23
N LEU A 414 36.67 35.84 -34.49
CA LEU A 414 35.36 35.31 -34.90
C LEU A 414 35.32 33.77 -34.89
N LEU A 415 36.35 33.10 -35.41
CA LEU A 415 36.47 31.63 -35.41
C LEU A 415 37.86 31.19 -34.87
N PRO A 416 38.06 31.13 -33.54
CA PRO A 416 39.37 30.84 -32.94
C PRO A 416 39.94 29.43 -33.23
N ALA A 417 39.09 28.49 -33.65
CA ALA A 417 39.49 27.12 -33.97
C ALA A 417 40.11 26.97 -35.38
N GLU A 418 39.81 27.91 -36.28
CA GLU A 418 40.49 27.98 -37.58
C GLU A 418 41.99 28.22 -37.39
N ARG A 419 42.82 27.74 -38.30
CA ARG A 419 44.30 27.90 -38.23
C ARG A 419 44.89 28.82 -39.29
N LEU A 420 44.14 29.03 -40.38
CA LEU A 420 44.58 29.86 -41.50
C LEU A 420 44.85 31.32 -41.08
N PRO A 421 43.96 32.02 -40.35
CA PRO A 421 44.17 33.44 -40.06
C PRO A 421 45.38 33.68 -39.15
N GLN A 422 45.64 32.84 -38.16
CA GLN A 422 46.78 32.98 -37.25
C GLN A 422 48.11 32.71 -37.97
N GLN A 423 48.14 31.75 -38.91
CA GLN A 423 49.30 31.53 -39.77
C GLN A 423 49.56 32.72 -40.69
N ARG A 424 48.51 33.31 -41.26
CA ARG A 424 48.63 34.52 -42.09
C ARG A 424 49.03 35.77 -41.29
N ALA A 425 48.49 35.95 -40.09
CA ALA A 425 48.92 37.00 -39.16
C ALA A 425 50.41 36.87 -38.81
N ALA A 426 50.90 35.64 -38.57
CA ALA A 426 52.33 35.40 -38.36
C ALA A 426 53.18 35.78 -39.58
N GLN A 427 52.74 35.43 -40.80
CA GLN A 427 53.39 35.84 -42.05
C GLN A 427 53.39 37.36 -42.26
N CYS A 428 52.31 38.06 -41.90
CA CYS A 428 52.26 39.53 -41.93
C CYS A 428 53.32 40.14 -40.99
N ARG A 429 53.42 39.64 -39.75
CA ARG A 429 54.43 40.10 -38.78
C ARG A 429 55.86 39.85 -39.25
N GLU A 430 56.11 38.71 -39.90
CA GLU A 430 57.41 38.39 -40.52
C GLU A 430 57.77 39.38 -41.62
N ARG A 431 56.83 39.69 -42.53
CA ARG A 431 57.03 40.69 -43.60
C ARG A 431 57.22 42.12 -43.08
N ILE A 432 56.47 42.52 -42.06
CA ILE A 432 56.66 43.83 -41.41
C ILE A 432 58.08 43.93 -40.84
N ALA A 433 58.53 42.91 -40.11
CA ALA A 433 59.88 42.89 -39.52
C ALA A 433 60.99 42.84 -40.58
N GLU A 434 60.77 42.16 -41.72
CA GLU A 434 61.69 42.15 -42.86
C GLU A 434 61.82 43.56 -43.47
N ILE A 435 60.71 44.24 -43.75
CA ILE A 435 60.69 45.61 -44.28
C ILE A 435 61.36 46.59 -43.31
N GLU A 436 61.03 46.53 -42.01
CA GLU A 436 61.67 47.36 -40.98
C GLU A 436 63.19 47.12 -40.91
N SER A 437 63.64 45.87 -41.08
CA SER A 437 65.07 45.54 -41.09
C SER A 437 65.77 46.01 -42.37
N GLU A 438 65.15 45.89 -43.54
CA GLU A 438 65.71 46.40 -44.80
C GLU A 438 65.81 47.93 -44.79
N ASP A 439 64.80 48.61 -44.24
CA ASP A 439 64.79 50.06 -44.04
C ASP A 439 65.89 50.52 -43.08
N ALA A 440 66.06 49.83 -41.95
CA ALA A 440 67.15 50.08 -41.00
C ALA A 440 68.54 49.83 -41.62
N GLU A 441 68.71 48.76 -42.40
CA GLU A 441 69.95 48.50 -43.13
C GLU A 441 70.23 49.54 -44.22
N ARG A 442 69.21 49.98 -44.98
CA ARG A 442 69.35 51.04 -45.98
C ARG A 442 69.81 52.34 -45.33
N LEU A 443 69.13 52.77 -44.27
CA LEU A 443 69.47 53.98 -43.53
C LEU A 443 70.90 53.91 -42.96
N ARG A 444 71.30 52.75 -42.41
CA ARG A 444 72.67 52.52 -41.94
C ARG A 444 73.70 52.62 -43.06
N ARG A 445 73.44 52.02 -44.24
CA ARG A 445 74.35 52.08 -45.41
C ARG A 445 74.46 53.51 -45.95
N GLU A 446 73.38 54.29 -45.94
CA GLU A 446 73.38 55.70 -46.31
C GLU A 446 74.21 56.54 -45.32
N GLN A 447 74.06 56.29 -44.01
CA GLN A 447 74.84 56.94 -42.97
C GLN A 447 76.35 56.58 -43.04
N GLU A 448 76.69 55.28 -43.14
CA GLU A 448 78.08 54.84 -43.32
C GLU A 448 78.73 55.43 -44.59
N ARG A 449 77.94 55.67 -45.64
CA ARG A 449 78.41 56.35 -46.84
C ARG A 449 78.66 57.84 -46.59
N ALA A 450 77.73 58.54 -45.94
CA ALA A 450 77.89 59.95 -45.59
C ALA A 450 79.13 60.17 -44.70
N ASP A 451 79.35 59.31 -43.71
CA ASP A 451 80.52 59.36 -42.81
C ASP A 451 81.84 59.14 -43.56
N ARG A 452 81.88 58.23 -44.54
CA ARG A 452 83.06 58.02 -45.42
C ARG A 452 83.30 59.21 -46.33
N GLU A 453 82.26 59.77 -46.94
CA GLU A 453 82.38 60.95 -47.81
C GLU A 453 82.90 62.15 -47.00
N ALA A 454 82.36 62.40 -45.81
CA ALA A 454 82.82 63.44 -44.88
C ALA A 454 84.28 63.22 -44.43
N SER A 455 84.66 61.99 -44.07
CA SER A 455 86.05 61.64 -43.70
C SER A 455 87.01 61.90 -44.86
N SER A 456 86.62 61.54 -46.09
CA SER A 456 87.44 61.77 -47.29
C SER A 456 87.59 63.25 -47.64
N ALA A 457 86.57 64.08 -47.38
CA ALA A 457 86.64 65.52 -47.56
C ALA A 457 87.58 66.16 -46.54
N SER A 458 87.50 65.75 -45.28
CA SER A 458 88.41 66.20 -44.21
C SER A 458 89.88 65.89 -44.53
N LEU A 459 90.17 64.69 -45.04
CA LEU A 459 91.53 64.31 -45.45
C LEU A 459 92.05 65.13 -46.65
N ARG A 460 91.19 65.45 -47.64
CA ARG A 460 91.57 66.32 -48.77
C ARG A 460 91.91 67.73 -48.32
N GLU A 461 91.17 68.27 -47.36
CA GLU A 461 91.45 69.59 -46.78
C GLU A 461 92.81 69.61 -46.06
N LEU A 462 93.11 68.59 -45.25
CA LEU A 462 94.43 68.40 -44.63
C LEU A 462 95.55 68.27 -45.68
N GLN A 463 95.32 67.53 -46.78
CA GLN A 463 96.28 67.38 -47.87
C GLN A 463 96.58 68.73 -48.54
N ILE A 464 95.58 69.55 -48.83
CA ILE A 464 95.75 70.88 -49.43
C ILE A 464 96.57 71.80 -48.51
N GLN A 465 96.30 71.76 -47.20
CA GLN A 465 97.06 72.52 -46.21
C GLN A 465 98.52 72.04 -46.12
N TYR A 466 98.73 70.73 -46.07
CA TYR A 466 100.05 70.11 -46.09
C TYR A 466 100.85 70.46 -47.34
N ASP A 467 100.25 70.35 -48.54
CA ASP A 467 100.91 70.66 -49.81
C ASP A 467 101.32 72.15 -49.86
N ALA A 468 100.44 73.06 -49.44
CA ALA A 468 100.73 74.50 -49.39
C ALA A 468 101.87 74.85 -48.41
N ILE A 469 101.92 74.23 -47.23
CA ILE A 469 103.01 74.44 -46.26
C ILE A 469 104.34 73.91 -46.80
N ASN A 470 104.32 72.79 -47.54
CA ASN A 470 105.52 72.27 -48.22
C ASN A 470 106.01 73.18 -49.34
N ASP A 471 105.11 73.74 -50.15
CA ASP A 471 105.48 74.72 -51.18
C ASP A 471 106.16 75.96 -50.58
N ASP A 472 105.63 76.50 -49.47
CA ASP A 472 106.25 77.57 -48.68
C ASP A 472 107.65 77.16 -48.14
N ALA A 473 107.77 75.95 -47.59
CA ALA A 473 109.03 75.40 -47.10
C ALA A 473 110.07 75.23 -48.23
N ASP A 474 109.63 74.81 -49.42
CA ASP A 474 110.45 74.66 -50.62
C ASP A 474 110.88 76.01 -51.20
N ILE A 475 110.07 77.06 -51.08
CA ILE A 475 110.46 78.43 -51.42
C ILE A 475 111.58 78.91 -50.47
N LEU A 476 111.41 78.75 -49.16
CA LEU A 476 112.44 79.13 -48.17
C LEU A 476 113.75 78.36 -48.38
N PHE A 477 113.65 77.04 -48.61
CA PHE A 477 114.80 76.19 -48.90
C PHE A 477 115.56 76.66 -50.15
N ARG A 478 114.86 77.02 -51.23
CA ARG A 478 115.48 77.51 -52.47
C ARG A 478 116.13 78.89 -52.34
N ASN A 479 115.71 79.68 -51.35
CA ASN A 479 116.29 80.99 -51.04
C ASN A 479 117.46 80.92 -50.04
N ASP A 480 118.00 79.72 -49.80
CA ASP A 480 119.04 79.41 -48.80
C ASP A 480 118.64 79.72 -47.33
N ASP A 481 117.36 79.97 -47.04
CA ASP A 481 116.84 80.12 -45.67
C ASP A 481 116.44 78.74 -45.09
N TYR A 482 117.47 77.93 -44.88
CA TYR A 482 117.34 76.56 -44.42
C TYR A 482 116.73 76.45 -43.01
N ALA A 483 116.95 77.44 -42.15
CA ALA A 483 116.41 77.43 -40.78
C ALA A 483 114.89 77.67 -40.78
N ALA A 484 114.40 78.64 -41.55
CA ALA A 484 112.96 78.85 -41.70
C ALA A 484 112.30 77.69 -42.45
N ALA A 485 112.98 77.11 -43.45
CA ALA A 485 112.49 75.93 -44.17
C ALA A 485 112.26 74.72 -43.24
N ILE A 486 113.19 74.44 -42.31
CA ILE A 486 113.04 73.34 -41.33
C ILE A 486 111.78 73.54 -40.47
N VAL A 487 111.52 74.75 -40.00
CA VAL A 487 110.30 75.06 -39.22
C VAL A 487 109.04 74.79 -40.05
N LYS A 488 109.01 75.25 -41.32
CA LYS A 488 107.86 75.05 -42.20
C LYS A 488 107.61 73.58 -42.58
N TYR A 489 108.64 72.79 -42.84
CA TYR A 489 108.46 71.33 -42.99
C TYR A 489 107.97 70.67 -41.69
N GLY A 490 108.37 71.17 -40.52
CA GLY A 490 107.82 70.75 -39.22
C GLY A 490 106.33 71.10 -39.08
N GLU A 491 105.89 72.27 -39.55
CA GLU A 491 104.48 72.62 -39.64
C GLU A 491 103.71 71.70 -40.60
N ALA A 492 104.29 71.31 -41.74
CA ALA A 492 103.66 70.35 -42.65
C ALA A 492 103.45 68.99 -41.96
N LEU A 493 104.44 68.49 -41.21
CA LEU A 493 104.32 67.26 -40.40
C LEU A 493 103.32 67.41 -39.25
N ALA A 494 103.04 68.61 -38.75
CA ALA A 494 101.96 68.81 -37.79
C ALA A 494 100.57 68.64 -38.43
N VAL A 495 100.45 68.81 -39.76
CA VAL A 495 99.21 68.59 -40.53
C VAL A 495 99.08 67.13 -40.99
N LEU A 496 100.16 66.53 -41.51
CA LEU A 496 100.22 65.10 -41.86
C LEU A 496 101.51 64.45 -41.28
N PRO A 497 101.44 63.83 -40.08
CA PRO A 497 102.62 63.36 -39.34
C PRO A 497 103.46 62.24 -39.98
N ASP A 498 102.85 61.38 -40.80
CA ASP A 498 103.51 60.19 -41.35
C ASP A 498 104.24 60.45 -42.69
N GLU A 499 104.26 61.71 -43.14
CA GLU A 499 104.76 62.07 -44.47
C GLU A 499 106.29 62.10 -44.57
N ARG A 500 106.80 61.51 -45.65
CA ARG A 500 108.26 61.33 -45.81
C ARG A 500 108.97 62.53 -46.42
N TYR A 501 108.26 63.32 -47.23
CA TYR A 501 108.83 64.44 -47.96
C TYR A 501 109.42 65.52 -47.03
N PRO A 502 108.69 66.05 -46.03
CA PRO A 502 109.20 67.14 -45.20
C PRO A 502 110.40 66.68 -44.37
N VAL A 503 110.34 65.47 -43.81
CA VAL A 503 111.45 64.84 -43.06
C VAL A 503 112.75 64.79 -43.90
N GLN A 504 112.66 64.39 -45.17
CA GLN A 504 113.83 64.36 -46.06
C GLN A 504 114.39 65.76 -46.35
N ARG A 505 113.50 66.74 -46.59
CA ARG A 505 113.91 68.12 -46.89
C ARG A 505 114.51 68.83 -45.66
N MET A 506 114.00 68.57 -44.45
CA MET A 506 114.58 69.04 -43.18
C MET A 506 116.01 68.53 -42.97
N ASN A 507 116.24 67.24 -43.22
CA ASN A 507 117.57 66.64 -43.06
C ASN A 507 118.60 67.23 -44.04
N GLU A 508 118.23 67.44 -45.30
CA GLU A 508 119.10 68.13 -46.26
C GLU A 508 119.30 69.61 -45.90
N ALA A 509 118.25 70.31 -45.41
CA ALA A 509 118.37 71.69 -44.97
C ALA A 509 119.37 71.84 -43.82
N GLN A 510 119.31 70.96 -42.83
CA GLN A 510 120.26 70.93 -41.71
C GLN A 510 121.70 70.73 -42.21
N ARG A 511 121.91 69.79 -43.14
CA ARG A 511 123.21 69.57 -43.78
C ARG A 511 123.76 70.83 -44.46
N ARG A 512 122.91 71.63 -45.12
CA ARG A 512 123.34 72.89 -45.75
C ARG A 512 123.73 73.96 -44.73
N ILE A 513 123.05 74.03 -43.59
CA ILE A 513 123.43 74.89 -42.45
C ILE A 513 124.82 74.48 -41.94
N ASP A 514 125.02 73.19 -41.70
CA ASP A 514 126.30 72.66 -41.17
C ASP A 514 127.46 72.90 -42.15
N GLU A 515 127.23 72.72 -43.46
CA GLU A 515 128.22 73.02 -44.51
C GLU A 515 128.55 74.52 -44.63
N ALA A 516 127.57 75.40 -44.38
CA ALA A 516 127.78 76.85 -44.35
C ALA A 516 128.58 77.28 -43.12
N LEU A 517 128.26 76.72 -41.95
CA LEU A 517 128.99 76.94 -40.70
C LEU A 517 130.45 76.48 -40.83
N ALA A 518 130.71 75.27 -41.32
CA ALA A 518 132.06 74.74 -41.52
C ALA A 518 132.91 75.62 -42.47
N LYS A 519 132.31 76.20 -43.52
CA LYS A 519 132.98 77.16 -44.41
C LYS A 519 133.26 78.52 -43.74
N SER A 520 132.46 78.91 -42.75
CA SER A 520 132.69 80.12 -41.95
C SER A 520 133.83 79.92 -40.93
N GLU A 521 133.87 78.77 -40.26
CA GLU A 521 134.89 78.46 -39.25
C GLU A 521 136.26 78.24 -39.87
N ALA A 522 136.33 77.58 -41.03
CA ALA A 522 137.56 77.39 -41.82
C ALA A 522 138.23 78.71 -42.26
N ARG A 523 137.51 79.85 -42.24
CA ARG A 523 138.08 81.18 -42.54
C ARG A 523 138.74 81.87 -41.34
N SER A 524 138.58 81.37 -40.11
CA SER A 524 138.96 82.11 -38.89
C SER A 524 140.34 81.74 -38.29
N SER A 525 140.90 80.58 -38.60
CA SER A 525 142.06 80.00 -37.89
C SER A 525 143.45 80.40 -38.44
N SER A 526 143.59 81.61 -38.99
CA SER A 526 144.86 82.17 -39.52
C SER A 526 145.26 83.52 -38.88
N LYS A 527 145.21 83.61 -37.54
CA LYS A 527 146.03 84.52 -36.72
C LYS A 527 145.95 84.12 -35.25
N GLY A 528 147.05 84.22 -34.51
CA GLY A 528 147.20 83.54 -33.22
C GLY A 528 146.98 84.39 -31.95
N LYS A 529 147.05 83.67 -30.82
CA LYS A 529 147.16 84.09 -29.40
C LYS A 529 145.91 84.66 -28.70
N GLY A 530 145.29 83.82 -27.86
CA GLY A 530 145.51 83.95 -26.41
C GLY A 530 144.32 83.79 -25.44
N ARG A 531 144.45 82.79 -24.55
CA ARG A 531 143.89 82.66 -23.17
C ARG A 531 142.43 82.25 -22.93
N ASP A 532 142.34 81.08 -22.29
CA ASP A 532 141.64 80.78 -21.02
C ASP A 532 140.10 80.84 -20.86
N LYS A 533 139.57 79.63 -20.59
CA LYS A 533 138.65 79.20 -19.49
C LYS A 533 137.17 78.88 -19.78
N ALA A 534 136.81 77.67 -19.29
CA ALA A 534 135.53 77.29 -18.66
C ALA A 534 134.26 77.18 -19.56
N ASP A 535 133.29 76.29 -19.33
CA ASP A 535 133.18 75.16 -18.38
C ASP A 535 132.15 74.11 -18.88
N LYS A 536 132.19 72.91 -18.28
CA LYS A 536 131.12 71.88 -18.16
C LYS A 536 130.34 71.35 -19.38
N GLN A 537 130.53 70.04 -19.60
CA GLN A 537 129.44 69.08 -19.85
C GLN A 537 128.68 68.82 -18.53
N ASP A 538 127.38 68.52 -18.61
CA ASP A 538 126.58 67.69 -17.69
C ASP A 538 125.36 67.23 -18.55
N GLU A 539 125.14 65.94 -18.81
CA GLU A 539 124.40 64.97 -17.98
C GLU A 539 122.96 65.40 -17.63
N ASP A 540 121.96 64.93 -18.41
CA ASP A 540 120.63 64.61 -17.85
C ASP A 540 119.84 63.61 -18.74
N ASP A 541 120.30 62.35 -18.79
CA ASP A 541 119.71 61.29 -19.63
C ASP A 541 119.06 60.16 -18.79
N ARG A 542 118.60 60.49 -17.57
CA ARG A 542 118.13 59.46 -16.61
C ARG A 542 116.99 59.82 -15.65
N ALA A 543 116.16 60.82 -15.98
CA ALA A 543 114.95 61.15 -15.22
C ALA A 543 113.64 60.63 -15.86
N SER A 544 113.58 60.50 -17.19
CA SER A 544 112.31 60.41 -17.94
C SER A 544 111.68 59.02 -18.05
N GLN A 545 112.39 57.94 -17.71
CA GLN A 545 111.91 56.56 -17.92
C GLN A 545 111.26 55.91 -16.69
N LYS A 546 111.30 56.53 -15.50
CA LYS A 546 110.68 55.94 -14.29
C LYS A 546 109.21 56.34 -14.11
N ALA A 547 108.85 57.58 -14.43
CA ALA A 547 107.48 58.09 -14.25
C ALA A 547 106.42 57.47 -15.18
N ALA A 548 106.84 56.86 -16.30
CA ALA A 548 105.95 56.26 -17.29
C ALA A 548 105.58 54.78 -17.00
N ALA A 549 106.35 54.10 -16.14
CA ALA A 549 106.08 52.71 -15.72
C ALA A 549 105.07 52.69 -14.57
N ASP A 550 105.36 53.42 -13.49
CA ASP A 550 104.52 53.48 -12.28
C ASP A 550 103.08 53.96 -12.57
N ALA A 551 102.86 54.72 -13.65
CA ALA A 551 101.55 55.21 -14.09
C ALA A 551 100.73 54.22 -14.95
N ARG A 552 101.35 53.14 -15.47
CA ARG A 552 100.65 52.06 -16.19
C ARG A 552 100.16 51.00 -15.22
N ASP A 553 101.04 50.53 -14.34
CA ASP A 553 100.71 49.50 -13.35
C ASP A 553 99.54 49.92 -12.44
N ALA A 554 99.44 51.20 -12.10
CA ALA A 554 98.31 51.74 -11.33
C ALA A 554 96.96 51.75 -12.11
N ARG A 555 96.98 51.94 -13.43
CA ARG A 555 95.76 51.90 -14.26
C ARG A 555 95.29 50.47 -14.54
N ASP A 556 96.22 49.55 -14.73
CA ASP A 556 95.90 48.15 -14.98
C ASP A 556 95.39 47.46 -13.70
N ALA A 557 95.91 47.86 -12.52
CA ALA A 557 95.34 47.46 -11.22
C ALA A 557 93.89 47.95 -11.03
N GLN A 558 93.60 49.23 -11.31
CA GLN A 558 92.25 49.78 -11.19
C GLN A 558 91.25 49.08 -12.14
N ARG A 559 91.66 48.79 -13.38
CA ARG A 559 90.83 48.02 -14.34
C ARG A 559 90.54 46.60 -13.90
N ALA A 560 91.48 45.93 -13.24
CA ALA A 560 91.26 44.59 -12.71
C ALA A 560 90.22 44.61 -11.57
N GLU A 561 90.28 45.62 -10.70
CA GLU A 561 89.36 45.78 -9.57
C GLU A 561 87.93 46.14 -10.03
N GLU A 562 87.79 47.00 -11.05
CA GLU A 562 86.50 47.32 -11.69
C GLU A 562 85.88 46.08 -12.39
N ALA A 563 86.69 45.30 -13.12
CA ALA A 563 86.22 44.07 -13.78
C ALA A 563 85.82 42.96 -12.79
N GLU A 564 86.48 42.87 -11.63
CA GLU A 564 86.11 41.89 -10.59
C GLU A 564 84.81 42.30 -9.86
N GLN A 565 84.56 43.61 -9.70
CA GLN A 565 83.27 44.13 -9.19
C GLN A 565 82.12 43.87 -10.17
N GLU A 566 82.32 44.11 -11.47
CA GLU A 566 81.32 43.83 -12.51
C GLU A 566 81.00 42.32 -12.58
N ALA A 567 82.02 41.46 -12.57
CA ALA A 567 81.87 40.01 -12.50
C ALA A 567 81.29 39.48 -11.16
N SER A 568 81.26 40.30 -10.11
CA SER A 568 80.57 40.00 -8.85
C SER A 568 79.07 40.32 -8.96
N ALA A 569 78.73 41.50 -9.49
CA ALA A 569 77.36 41.92 -9.72
C ALA A 569 76.62 40.97 -10.68
N ASP A 570 77.27 40.55 -11.78
CA ASP A 570 76.69 39.64 -12.76
C ASP A 570 76.44 38.23 -12.19
N ARG A 571 77.22 37.80 -11.18
CA ARG A 571 76.98 36.56 -10.43
C ARG A 571 75.78 36.69 -9.49
N GLN A 572 75.68 37.79 -8.75
CA GLN A 572 74.54 38.05 -7.86
C GLN A 572 73.22 38.16 -8.62
N ALA A 573 73.21 38.81 -9.79
CA ALA A 573 72.03 38.88 -10.66
C ALA A 573 71.56 37.50 -11.14
N ARG A 574 72.49 36.61 -11.52
CA ARG A 574 72.16 35.23 -11.95
C ARG A 574 71.70 34.34 -10.80
N GLU A 575 72.19 34.54 -9.58
CA GLU A 575 71.69 33.83 -8.39
C GLU A 575 70.28 34.31 -8.00
N ALA A 576 70.03 35.62 -8.05
CA ALA A 576 68.68 36.18 -7.85
C ALA A 576 67.68 35.60 -8.86
N GLN A 577 68.00 35.66 -10.16
CA GLN A 577 67.13 35.11 -11.21
C GLN A 577 66.87 33.61 -11.04
N LYS A 578 67.87 32.83 -10.60
CA LYS A 578 67.67 31.41 -10.27
C LYS A 578 66.73 31.19 -9.09
N SER A 579 66.83 32.01 -8.04
CA SER A 579 65.95 31.91 -6.87
C SER A 579 64.49 32.26 -7.21
N GLU A 580 64.29 33.24 -8.09
CA GLU A 580 62.97 33.68 -8.56
C GLU A 580 62.31 32.62 -9.45
N THR A 581 63.08 31.98 -10.36
CA THR A 581 62.58 30.84 -11.15
C THR A 581 62.29 29.59 -10.31
N ALA A 582 63.03 29.36 -9.22
CA ALA A 582 62.77 28.26 -8.30
C ALA A 582 61.47 28.49 -7.51
N ALA A 583 61.26 29.71 -6.99
CA ALA A 583 60.02 30.07 -6.30
C ALA A 583 58.77 29.91 -7.21
N ALA A 584 58.86 30.35 -8.47
CA ALA A 584 57.77 30.19 -9.44
C ALA A 584 57.46 28.71 -9.79
N THR A 585 58.45 27.81 -9.72
CA THR A 585 58.21 26.37 -9.94
C THR A 585 57.61 25.69 -8.71
N ASP A 586 57.99 26.10 -7.50
CA ASP A 586 57.36 25.62 -6.25
C ASP A 586 55.89 26.10 -6.14
N GLU A 587 55.58 27.33 -6.57
CA GLU A 587 54.21 27.86 -6.60
C GLU A 587 53.32 27.13 -7.62
N ALA A 588 53.85 26.85 -8.82
CA ALA A 588 53.15 26.03 -9.81
C ALA A 588 52.88 24.60 -9.32
N ALA A 589 53.83 23.96 -8.64
CA ALA A 589 53.67 22.62 -8.09
C ALA A 589 52.63 22.55 -6.95
N LEU A 590 52.45 23.63 -6.20
CA LEU A 590 51.39 23.74 -5.18
C LEU A 590 49.99 23.89 -5.82
N LEU A 591 49.88 24.66 -6.90
CA LEU A 591 48.64 24.82 -7.68
C LEU A 591 48.20 23.51 -8.34
N ASP A 592 49.11 22.75 -8.95
CA ASP A 592 48.81 21.42 -9.50
C ASP A 592 48.32 20.45 -8.41
N ALA A 593 48.97 20.47 -7.23
CA ALA A 593 48.56 19.62 -6.10
C ALA A 593 47.19 19.99 -5.49
N GLU A 594 46.82 21.28 -5.50
CA GLU A 594 45.50 21.75 -5.08
C GLU A 594 44.42 21.39 -6.12
N PHE A 595 44.75 21.45 -7.41
CA PHE A 595 43.88 21.03 -8.51
C PHE A 595 43.61 19.51 -8.49
N ASP A 596 44.64 18.69 -8.27
CA ASP A 596 44.50 17.23 -8.11
C ASP A 596 43.62 16.85 -6.89
N GLN A 597 43.71 17.61 -5.78
CA GLN A 597 42.80 17.44 -4.64
C GLN A 597 41.35 17.81 -5.00
N LEU A 598 41.14 18.89 -5.75
CA LEU A 598 39.81 19.29 -6.19
C LEU A 598 39.17 18.24 -7.11
N ILE A 599 39.92 17.69 -8.08
CA ILE A 599 39.45 16.57 -8.92
C ILE A 599 39.09 15.37 -8.05
N THR A 600 39.99 14.94 -7.15
CA THR A 600 39.74 13.80 -6.25
C THR A 600 38.50 14.00 -5.39
N SER A 601 38.22 15.24 -4.96
CA SER A 601 37.00 15.57 -4.20
C SER A 601 35.73 15.61 -5.04
N GLY A 602 35.84 15.98 -6.33
CA GLY A 602 34.75 15.96 -7.29
C GLY A 602 34.36 14.52 -7.67
N ASP A 603 35.34 13.68 -7.98
CA ASP A 603 35.14 12.26 -8.27
C ASP A 603 34.48 11.54 -7.07
N ALA A 604 34.98 11.78 -5.86
CA ALA A 604 34.39 11.22 -4.63
C ALA A 604 32.96 11.72 -4.34
N ALA A 605 32.59 12.91 -4.83
CA ALA A 605 31.22 13.42 -4.73
C ALA A 605 30.30 12.86 -5.84
N TYR A 606 30.85 12.62 -7.04
CA TYR A 606 30.16 11.97 -8.16
C TYR A 606 29.83 10.51 -7.84
N ASP A 607 30.79 9.76 -7.29
CA ASP A 607 30.63 8.36 -6.87
C ASP A 607 29.71 8.19 -5.64
N ALA A 608 29.47 9.27 -4.87
CA ALA A 608 28.63 9.27 -3.67
C ALA A 608 27.20 9.78 -3.92
N ALA A 609 26.87 10.19 -5.15
CA ALA A 609 25.49 10.44 -5.55
C ALA A 609 24.86 9.10 -5.98
N ASP A 610 23.74 8.71 -5.36
CA ASP A 610 22.91 7.61 -5.87
C ASP A 610 22.24 8.08 -7.17
N TRP A 611 22.79 7.63 -8.31
CA TRP A 611 22.25 7.85 -9.65
C TRP A 611 21.16 6.79 -9.95
N ASP A 612 20.03 6.88 -9.24
CA ASP A 612 18.77 6.16 -9.55
C ASP A 612 17.98 6.86 -10.67
#